data_AF-A2FDM3-F1
#
_entry.id   AF-A2FDM3-F1
#
_cell.length_a   1.000
_cell.length_b   1.000
_cell.length_c   1.000
_cell.angle_alpha   90.00
_cell.angle_beta   90.00
_cell.angle_gamma   90.00
#
_symmetry.space_group_name_H-M   'P 1'
#
loop_
_entity.id
_entity.type
_entity.pdbx_description
1 polymer ?
#
loop_
_entity_poly.entity_id
_entity_poly.type
_entity_poly.pdbx_seq_one_letter_code
_entity_poly.pdbx_strand_id
1 'polypeptide(L)'
;MPAPAKVAPAQCTKCQCPVTSLFNKAHLKSYACTFGAGYISGICGELFTLAQGKKLTAANITAPQFRDLCAISGVQQVAKELSKNTILLVPGAAAWAKKHPFLFGASTGVPMWALTRLFGTPLQNSRKKGVKPFQGYKDSFLDQAVYHTVKNGLDQVSADVINPMIVPKVNGFWPKRAVEGVVSGIVGAGCYVLTWPYKLWLSKQTLPQAVALCNKNFSKVFIKKVSYTVVRPPLVKALN
;
A
#
# COMPACT_ATOMS: atom_id res chain seq x y z
N MET A 1 52.86 35.31 29.68
CA MET A 1 51.99 34.77 28.60
C MET A 1 50.79 34.13 29.26
N PRO A 2 49.56 34.64 29.07
CA PRO A 2 48.36 34.02 29.64
C PRO A 2 48.01 32.74 28.88
N ALA A 3 47.57 31.71 29.62
CA ALA A 3 47.16 30.43 29.06
C ALA A 3 45.93 30.57 28.15
N PRO A 4 45.82 29.79 27.06
CA PRO A 4 44.65 29.84 26.19
C PRO A 4 43.40 29.38 26.94
N ALA A 5 42.35 30.19 26.85
CA ALA A 5 41.04 29.89 27.41
C ALA A 5 40.51 28.57 26.83
N LYS A 6 40.12 27.64 27.70
CA LYS A 6 39.41 26.40 27.31
C LYS A 6 38.08 26.78 26.67
N VAL A 7 38.00 26.66 25.35
CA VAL A 7 36.74 26.71 24.61
C VAL A 7 35.89 25.53 25.08
N ALA A 8 34.79 25.81 25.78
CA ALA A 8 33.81 24.78 26.14
C ALA A 8 33.28 24.12 24.85
N PRO A 9 33.17 22.79 24.80
CA PRO A 9 32.59 22.14 23.64
C PRO A 9 31.15 22.62 23.47
N ALA A 10 30.86 23.18 22.30
CA ALA A 10 29.51 23.53 21.90
C ALA A 10 28.61 22.31 22.14
N GLN A 11 27.64 22.45 23.04
CA GLN A 11 26.62 21.43 23.24
C GLN A 11 25.91 21.23 21.91
N CYS A 12 26.19 20.08 21.26
CA CYS A 12 25.44 19.63 20.11
C CYS A 12 24.00 19.36 20.58
N THR A 13 23.13 20.36 20.44
CA THR A 13 21.70 20.22 20.63
C THR A 13 21.21 19.16 19.66
N LYS A 14 20.99 17.94 20.20
CA LYS A 14 20.32 16.77 19.60
C LYS A 14 19.95 16.99 18.13
N CYS A 15 20.78 16.50 17.20
CA CYS A 15 20.31 16.17 15.86
C CYS A 15 19.22 15.10 16.00
N GLN A 16 17.96 15.52 16.19
CA GLN A 16 16.83 14.61 16.12
C GLN A 16 16.81 14.09 14.69
N CYS A 17 17.21 12.82 14.51
CA CYS A 17 17.12 12.17 13.23
C CYS A 17 15.65 12.27 12.78
N PRO A 18 15.35 12.87 11.61
CA PRO A 18 13.98 13.11 11.17
C PRO A 18 13.17 11.80 11.08
N VAL A 19 13.82 10.64 10.97
CA VAL A 19 13.20 9.31 11.04
C VAL A 19 12.54 9.03 12.39
N THR A 20 13.08 9.54 13.51
CA THR A 20 12.47 9.34 14.84
C THR A 20 11.10 10.03 14.96
N SER A 21 10.85 11.06 14.15
CA SER A 21 9.53 11.71 14.09
C SER A 21 8.44 10.79 13.53
N LEU A 22 8.79 9.84 12.65
CA LEU A 22 7.87 8.87 12.05
C LEU A 22 7.32 7.83 13.05
N PHE A 23 7.94 7.69 14.22
CA PHE A 23 7.57 6.72 15.24
C PHE A 23 7.04 7.37 16.52
N ASN A 24 6.61 8.63 16.44
CA ASN A 24 5.91 9.27 17.55
C ASN A 24 4.52 8.64 17.78
N LYS A 25 3.92 8.92 18.95
CA LYS A 25 2.63 8.34 19.35
C LYS A 25 1.50 8.59 18.34
N ALA A 26 1.48 9.75 17.69
CA ALA A 26 0.45 10.09 16.71
C ALA A 26 0.59 9.27 15.41
N HIS A 27 1.81 9.12 14.90
CA HIS A 27 2.06 8.28 13.72
C HIS A 27 1.79 6.80 14.01
N LEU A 28 2.19 6.29 15.17
CA LEU A 28 1.90 4.90 15.56
C LEU A 28 0.39 4.62 15.62
N LYS A 29 -0.41 5.56 16.17
CA LYS A 29 -1.88 5.47 16.13
C LYS A 29 -2.40 5.45 14.70
N SER A 30 -1.94 6.35 13.82
CA SER A 30 -2.33 6.35 12.40
C SER A 30 -2.00 5.02 11.72
N TYR A 31 -0.79 4.49 11.94
CA TYR A 31 -0.38 3.20 11.37
C TYR A 31 -1.22 2.04 11.90
N ALA A 32 -1.61 2.05 13.18
CA ALA A 32 -2.53 1.05 13.72
C ALA A 32 -3.92 1.13 13.06
N CYS A 33 -4.48 2.34 12.90
CA CYS A 33 -5.73 2.55 12.16
C CYS A 33 -5.63 2.06 10.70
N THR A 34 -4.52 2.41 10.03
CA THR A 34 -4.24 2.03 8.64
C THR A 34 -4.08 0.52 8.49
N PHE A 35 -3.42 -0.14 9.44
CA PHE A 35 -3.35 -1.60 9.49
C PHE A 35 -4.75 -2.22 9.65
N GLY A 36 -5.53 -1.78 10.64
CA GLY A 36 -6.87 -2.31 10.91
C GLY A 36 -7.81 -2.13 9.72
N ALA A 37 -7.84 -0.94 9.12
CA ALA A 37 -8.62 -0.67 7.91
C ALA A 37 -8.13 -1.51 6.71
N GLY A 38 -6.80 -1.66 6.55
CA GLY A 38 -6.21 -2.48 5.50
C GLY A 38 -6.47 -3.97 5.66
N TYR A 39 -6.55 -4.46 6.90
CA TYR A 39 -6.90 -5.83 7.25
C TYR A 39 -8.37 -6.13 6.93
N ILE A 40 -9.29 -5.27 7.38
CA ILE A 40 -10.74 -5.40 7.09
C ILE A 40 -11.01 -5.27 5.59
N SER A 41 -10.34 -4.33 4.91
CA SER A 41 -10.36 -4.23 3.45
C SER A 41 -9.86 -5.54 2.81
N GLY A 42 -8.80 -6.13 3.36
CA GLY A 42 -8.30 -7.46 2.99
C GLY A 42 -9.39 -8.54 3.05
N ILE A 43 -10.10 -8.63 4.19
CA ILE A 43 -11.23 -9.57 4.38
C ILE A 43 -12.27 -9.38 3.28
N CYS A 44 -12.75 -8.16 3.05
CA CYS A 44 -13.76 -7.90 2.02
C CYS A 44 -13.28 -8.32 0.62
N GLY A 45 -12.02 -8.03 0.29
CA GLY A 45 -11.42 -8.41 -0.99
C GLY A 45 -11.26 -9.91 -1.17
N GLU A 46 -10.83 -10.64 -0.14
CA GLU A 46 -10.68 -12.10 -0.22
C GLU A 46 -12.03 -12.82 -0.20
N LEU A 47 -13.02 -12.36 0.57
CA LEU A 47 -14.39 -12.89 0.50
C LEU A 47 -14.96 -12.75 -0.90
N PHE A 48 -14.78 -11.57 -1.52
CA PHE A 48 -15.22 -11.34 -2.90
C PHE A 48 -14.51 -12.28 -3.88
N THR A 49 -13.20 -12.46 -3.73
CA THR A 49 -12.40 -13.37 -4.58
C THR A 49 -12.90 -14.81 -4.47
N LEU A 50 -13.20 -15.27 -3.25
CA LEU A 50 -13.76 -16.61 -3.02
C LEU A 50 -15.16 -16.74 -3.61
N ALA A 51 -16.03 -15.74 -3.45
CA ALA A 51 -17.38 -15.73 -4.02
C ALA A 51 -17.35 -15.77 -5.54
N GLN A 52 -16.55 -14.91 -6.18
CA GLN A 52 -16.36 -14.87 -7.63
C GLN A 52 -15.83 -16.21 -8.18
N GLY A 53 -14.98 -16.89 -7.40
CA GLY A 53 -14.45 -18.21 -7.74
C GLY A 53 -15.35 -19.39 -7.39
N LYS A 54 -16.56 -19.18 -6.85
CA LYS A 54 -17.45 -20.23 -6.28
C LYS A 54 -16.75 -21.11 -5.23
N LYS A 55 -15.82 -20.53 -4.46
CA LYS A 55 -15.03 -21.17 -3.40
C LYS A 55 -15.34 -20.60 -2.01
N LEU A 56 -16.45 -19.88 -1.86
CA LEU A 56 -16.83 -19.31 -0.56
C LEU A 56 -17.38 -20.42 0.34
N THR A 57 -16.54 -20.93 1.23
CA THR A 57 -16.88 -21.95 2.23
C THR A 57 -16.29 -21.57 3.58
N ALA A 58 -16.88 -22.04 4.68
CA ALA A 58 -16.34 -21.81 6.03
C ALA A 58 -14.87 -22.27 6.14
N ALA A 59 -14.54 -23.43 5.55
CA ALA A 59 -13.17 -23.96 5.52
C ALA A 59 -12.17 -23.01 4.83
N ASN A 60 -12.55 -22.40 3.71
CA ASN A 60 -11.67 -21.46 2.99
C ASN A 60 -11.51 -20.12 3.71
N ILE A 61 -12.50 -19.69 4.48
CA ILE A 61 -12.45 -18.45 5.28
C ILE A 61 -11.60 -18.65 6.55
N THR A 62 -11.68 -19.83 7.17
CA THR A 62 -10.92 -20.15 8.38
C THR A 62 -9.49 -20.61 8.10
N ALA A 63 -9.18 -20.93 6.84
CA ALA A 63 -7.85 -21.34 6.40
C ALA A 63 -6.77 -20.28 6.77
N PRO A 64 -5.57 -20.71 7.21
CA PRO A 64 -4.48 -19.79 7.52
C PRO A 64 -4.13 -18.84 6.36
N GLN A 65 -4.20 -19.32 5.13
CA GLN A 65 -3.89 -18.54 3.93
C GLN A 65 -4.81 -17.32 3.77
N PHE A 66 -6.09 -17.44 4.14
CA PHE A 66 -7.03 -16.32 4.11
C PHE A 66 -6.60 -15.23 5.09
N ARG A 67 -6.25 -15.62 6.32
CA ARG A 67 -5.78 -14.69 7.37
C ARG A 67 -4.46 -14.03 6.99
N ASP A 68 -3.54 -14.78 6.41
CA ASP A 68 -2.25 -14.26 5.94
C ASP A 68 -2.43 -13.20 4.86
N LEU A 69 -3.32 -13.42 3.89
CA LEU A 69 -3.64 -12.43 2.84
C LEU A 69 -4.26 -11.15 3.43
N CYS A 70 -5.11 -11.28 4.45
CA CYS A 70 -5.68 -10.13 5.15
C CYS A 70 -4.61 -9.34 5.93
N ALA A 71 -3.73 -10.04 6.65
CA ALA A 71 -2.60 -9.44 7.38
C ALA A 71 -1.64 -8.70 6.42
N ILE A 72 -1.28 -9.34 5.31
CA ILE A 72 -0.44 -8.74 4.27
C ILE A 72 -1.10 -7.50 3.69
N SER A 73 -2.43 -7.50 3.48
CA SER A 73 -3.17 -6.30 3.03
C SER A 73 -3.07 -5.15 4.04
N GLY A 74 -3.15 -5.44 5.35
CA GLY A 74 -2.91 -4.45 6.41
C GLY A 74 -1.51 -3.87 6.38
N VAL A 75 -0.49 -4.74 6.34
CA VAL A 75 0.92 -4.33 6.27
C VAL A 75 1.21 -3.52 5.02
N GLN A 76 0.63 -3.89 3.88
CA GLN A 76 0.83 -3.17 2.61
C GLN A 76 0.35 -1.71 2.71
N GLN A 77 -0.76 -1.45 3.39
CA GLN A 77 -1.26 -0.08 3.59
C GLN A 77 -0.33 0.73 4.50
N VAL A 78 0.15 0.12 5.59
CA VAL A 78 1.14 0.76 6.49
C VAL A 78 2.44 1.03 5.75
N ALA A 79 2.96 0.06 4.99
CA ALA A 79 4.16 0.22 4.19
C ALA A 79 4.03 1.34 3.14
N LYS A 80 2.83 1.51 2.56
CA LYS A 80 2.53 2.61 1.65
C LYS A 80 2.58 3.96 2.36
N GLU A 81 1.94 4.08 3.52
CA GLU A 81 1.91 5.31 4.30
C GLU A 81 3.30 5.67 4.83
N LEU A 82 4.04 4.69 5.37
CA LEU A 82 5.42 4.85 5.81
C LEU A 82 6.32 5.32 4.67
N SER A 83 6.26 4.67 3.50
CA SER A 83 7.07 5.08 2.34
C SER A 83 6.81 6.52 1.93
N LYS A 84 5.53 6.94 1.90
CA LYS A 84 5.16 8.33 1.60
C LYS A 84 5.72 9.30 2.62
N ASN A 85 5.49 9.03 3.91
CA ASN A 85 5.92 9.91 4.99
C ASN A 85 7.45 10.05 5.02
N THR A 86 8.19 8.97 4.77
CA THR A 86 9.65 8.99 4.66
C THR A 86 10.12 9.88 3.51
N ILE A 87 9.52 9.78 2.32
CA ILE A 87 9.89 10.63 1.18
C ILE A 87 9.58 12.11 1.49
N LEU A 88 8.49 12.38 2.19
CA LEU A 88 8.09 13.74 2.56
C LEU A 88 9.01 14.40 3.61
N LEU A 89 9.90 13.65 4.26
CA LEU A 89 10.94 14.23 5.12
C LEU A 89 12.05 14.93 4.31
N VAL A 90 12.16 14.65 3.02
CA VAL A 90 13.16 15.30 2.16
C VAL A 90 12.73 16.74 1.88
N PRO A 91 13.62 17.75 2.09
CA PRO A 91 13.31 19.13 1.77
C PRO A 91 12.82 19.30 0.33
N GLY A 92 11.69 19.99 0.14
CA GLY A 92 11.08 20.20 -1.17
C GLY A 92 10.23 19.04 -1.69
N ALA A 93 10.22 17.86 -1.05
CA ALA A 93 9.44 16.72 -1.51
C ALA A 93 7.93 16.98 -1.52
N ALA A 94 7.40 17.76 -0.58
CA ALA A 94 5.97 18.13 -0.57
C ALA A 94 5.58 19.00 -1.79
N ALA A 95 6.43 19.96 -2.15
CA ALA A 95 6.22 20.80 -3.33
C ALA A 95 6.34 19.96 -4.62
N TRP A 96 7.33 19.07 -4.67
CA TRP A 96 7.50 18.14 -5.77
C TRP A 96 6.31 17.18 -5.91
N ALA A 97 5.80 16.64 -4.80
CA ALA A 97 4.64 15.76 -4.79
C ALA A 97 3.41 16.41 -5.41
N LYS A 98 3.17 17.69 -5.09
CA LYS A 98 2.07 18.47 -5.67
C LYS A 98 2.27 18.74 -7.17
N LYS A 99 3.50 19.01 -7.60
CA LYS A 99 3.84 19.30 -9.01
C LYS A 99 3.84 18.04 -9.88
N HIS A 100 4.26 16.91 -9.33
CA HIS A 100 4.47 15.64 -10.04
C HIS A 100 3.85 14.46 -9.27
N PRO A 101 2.51 14.42 -9.11
CA PRO A 101 1.84 13.41 -8.28
C PRO A 101 2.11 11.99 -8.75
N PHE A 102 2.19 11.75 -10.07
CA PHE A 102 2.53 10.43 -10.59
C PHE A 102 3.92 9.97 -10.14
N LEU A 103 4.94 10.81 -10.30
CA LEU A 103 6.32 10.45 -9.95
C LEU A 103 6.46 10.26 -8.44
N PHE A 104 5.81 11.11 -7.65
CA PHE A 104 5.79 10.96 -6.20
C PHE A 104 5.13 9.64 -5.78
N GLY A 105 3.94 9.34 -6.31
CA GLY A 105 3.30 8.06 -6.06
C GLY A 105 4.18 6.88 -6.49
N ALA A 106 4.77 6.94 -7.67
CA ALA A 106 5.63 5.88 -8.21
C ALA A 106 6.84 5.60 -7.32
N SER A 107 7.48 6.64 -6.79
CA SER A 107 8.63 6.52 -5.88
C SER A 107 8.33 5.73 -4.60
N THR A 108 7.05 5.63 -4.21
CA THR A 108 6.63 4.85 -3.04
C THR A 108 6.38 3.37 -3.34
N GLY A 109 6.27 2.98 -4.62
CA GLY A 109 5.84 1.63 -5.02
C GLY A 109 6.83 0.54 -4.63
N VAL A 110 8.08 0.70 -5.03
CA VAL A 110 9.18 -0.22 -4.69
C VAL A 110 9.38 -0.37 -3.18
N PRO A 111 9.59 0.71 -2.38
CA PRO A 111 9.81 0.56 -0.94
C PRO A 111 8.59 -0.04 -0.23
N MET A 112 7.37 0.34 -0.61
CA MET A 112 6.15 -0.26 -0.08
C MET A 112 6.10 -1.77 -0.34
N TRP A 113 6.41 -2.20 -1.55
CA TRP A 113 6.35 -3.61 -1.92
C TRP A 113 7.45 -4.44 -1.23
N ALA A 114 8.66 -3.90 -1.14
CA ALA A 114 9.76 -4.54 -0.42
C ALA A 114 9.38 -4.80 1.05
N LEU A 115 8.91 -3.78 1.77
CA LEU A 115 8.46 -3.89 3.16
C LEU A 115 7.31 -4.89 3.30
N THR A 116 6.34 -4.86 2.37
CA THR A 116 5.23 -5.81 2.35
C THR A 116 5.72 -7.26 2.22
N ARG A 117 6.70 -7.52 1.35
CA ARG A 117 7.26 -8.86 1.15
C ARG A 117 8.19 -9.29 2.27
N LEU A 118 8.86 -8.37 2.95
CA LEU A 118 9.69 -8.67 4.13
C LEU A 118 8.85 -9.28 5.24
N PHE A 119 7.60 -8.83 5.37
CA PHE A 119 6.63 -9.43 6.27
C PHE A 119 5.93 -10.66 5.65
N GLY A 120 5.42 -10.53 4.43
CA GLY A 120 4.54 -11.54 3.83
C GLY A 120 5.23 -12.86 3.46
N THR A 121 6.49 -12.80 3.03
CA THR A 121 7.23 -14.02 2.61
C THR A 121 7.46 -14.99 3.77
N PRO A 122 8.04 -14.58 4.92
CA PRO A 122 8.21 -15.48 6.05
C PRO A 122 6.88 -15.97 6.64
N LEU A 123 5.85 -15.12 6.68
CA LEU A 123 4.52 -15.53 7.13
C LEU A 123 3.97 -16.68 6.28
N GLN A 124 3.98 -16.52 4.96
CA GLN A 124 3.49 -17.54 4.01
C GLN A 124 4.34 -18.82 4.03
N ASN A 125 5.66 -18.70 4.23
CA ASN A 125 6.57 -19.84 4.26
C ASN A 125 6.56 -20.60 5.60
N SER A 126 6.20 -19.94 6.72
CA SER A 126 6.07 -20.59 8.04
C SER A 126 5.07 -21.75 8.06
N ARG A 127 4.16 -21.81 7.08
CA ARG A 127 3.13 -22.86 6.94
C ARG A 127 3.57 -24.03 6.05
N LYS A 128 4.74 -23.94 5.42
CA LYS A 128 5.27 -24.95 4.49
C LYS A 128 6.39 -25.74 5.15
N LYS A 129 6.32 -27.06 5.07
CA LYS A 129 7.40 -27.93 5.58
C LYS A 129 8.66 -27.78 4.71
N GLY A 130 9.82 -27.64 5.35
CA GLY A 130 11.13 -27.62 4.68
C GLY A 130 11.46 -26.34 3.91
N VAL A 131 10.64 -25.28 4.01
CA VAL A 131 10.87 -24.02 3.28
C VAL A 131 11.51 -22.98 4.21
N LYS A 132 12.58 -22.33 3.75
CA LYS A 132 13.24 -21.27 4.53
C LYS A 132 12.36 -20.01 4.58
N PRO A 133 12.40 -19.20 5.66
CA PRO A 133 11.51 -18.05 5.83
C PRO A 133 11.48 -17.09 4.63
N PHE A 134 12.63 -16.75 4.04
CA PHE A 134 12.71 -15.80 2.92
C PHE A 134 12.86 -16.46 1.54
N GLN A 135 12.61 -17.77 1.43
CA GLN A 135 12.67 -18.46 0.14
C GLN A 135 11.66 -17.87 -0.86
N GLY A 136 12.14 -17.48 -2.04
CA GLY A 136 11.34 -16.83 -3.09
C GLY A 136 11.05 -15.34 -2.88
N TYR A 137 11.67 -14.70 -1.87
CA TYR A 137 11.48 -13.25 -1.62
C TYR A 137 11.85 -12.41 -2.84
N LYS A 138 13.03 -12.62 -3.42
CA LYS A 138 13.54 -11.84 -4.55
C LYS A 138 12.61 -11.95 -5.77
N ASP A 139 12.18 -13.16 -6.10
CA ASP A 139 11.31 -13.40 -7.26
C ASP A 139 9.93 -12.77 -7.05
N SER A 140 9.35 -12.93 -5.85
CA SER A 140 8.08 -12.30 -5.50
C SER A 140 8.15 -10.77 -5.47
N PHE A 141 9.27 -10.21 -5.03
CA PHE A 141 9.53 -8.78 -5.05
C PHE A 141 9.63 -8.27 -6.50
N LEU A 142 10.53 -8.85 -7.29
CA LEU A 142 10.79 -8.42 -8.68
C LEU A 142 9.54 -8.57 -9.55
N ASP A 143 8.78 -9.65 -9.38
CA ASP A 143 7.57 -9.89 -10.18
C ASP A 143 6.60 -8.71 -10.10
N GLN A 144 6.35 -8.13 -8.91
CA GLN A 144 5.32 -7.11 -8.74
C GLN A 144 5.86 -5.69 -8.53
N ALA A 145 7.18 -5.48 -8.52
CA ALA A 145 7.79 -4.17 -8.26
C ALA A 145 7.29 -3.08 -9.23
N VAL A 146 7.29 -3.37 -10.54
CA VAL A 146 6.82 -2.41 -11.57
C VAL A 146 5.32 -2.19 -11.46
N TYR A 147 4.53 -3.25 -11.22
CA TYR A 147 3.08 -3.14 -10.97
C TYR A 147 2.79 -2.16 -9.83
N HIS A 148 3.43 -2.32 -8.68
CA HIS A 148 3.22 -1.45 -7.53
C HIS A 148 3.75 -0.03 -7.72
N THR A 149 4.79 0.14 -8.53
CA THR A 149 5.31 1.46 -8.93
C THR A 149 4.30 2.22 -9.76
N VAL A 150 3.85 1.65 -10.88
CA VAL A 150 2.85 2.29 -11.76
C VAL A 150 1.54 2.51 -11.00
N LYS A 151 1.08 1.50 -10.24
CA LYS A 151 -0.15 1.60 -9.46
C LYS A 151 -0.10 2.71 -8.42
N ASN A 152 0.99 2.83 -7.65
CA ASN A 152 1.06 3.89 -6.65
C ASN A 152 1.15 5.29 -7.29
N GLY A 153 1.81 5.42 -8.44
CA GLY A 153 1.80 6.66 -9.24
C GLY A 153 0.40 7.06 -9.66
N LEU A 154 -0.35 6.13 -10.26
CA LEU A 154 -1.73 6.38 -10.66
C LEU A 154 -2.66 6.61 -9.46
N ASP A 155 -2.51 5.86 -8.37
CA ASP A 155 -3.28 6.08 -7.13
C ASP A 155 -3.07 7.51 -6.60
N GLN A 156 -1.86 8.06 -6.73
CA GLN A 156 -1.56 9.43 -6.30
C GLN A 156 -2.18 10.48 -7.25
N VAL A 157 -2.07 10.28 -8.56
CA VAL A 157 -2.79 11.13 -9.55
C VAL A 157 -4.30 11.09 -9.29
N SER A 158 -4.86 9.92 -9.01
CA SER A 158 -6.27 9.79 -8.69
C SER A 158 -6.65 10.53 -7.41
N ALA A 159 -5.80 10.49 -6.38
CA ALA A 159 -6.05 11.18 -5.12
C ALA A 159 -5.97 12.71 -5.26
N ASP A 160 -4.97 13.22 -6.00
CA ASP A 160 -4.66 14.65 -6.03
C ASP A 160 -5.34 15.41 -7.16
N VAL A 161 -5.69 14.71 -8.26
CA VAL A 161 -6.22 15.34 -9.47
C VAL A 161 -7.62 14.82 -9.79
N ILE A 162 -7.79 13.51 -9.97
CA ILE A 162 -9.05 12.95 -10.50
C ILE A 162 -10.19 13.02 -9.48
N ASN A 163 -9.98 12.52 -8.26
CA ASN A 163 -11.02 12.48 -7.23
C ASN A 163 -11.52 13.89 -6.85
N PRO A 164 -10.64 14.91 -6.67
CA PRO A 164 -11.08 16.28 -6.45
C PRO A 164 -11.93 16.86 -7.59
N MET A 165 -11.73 16.41 -8.84
CA MET A 165 -12.54 16.87 -9.98
C MET A 165 -13.91 16.19 -10.08
N ILE A 166 -14.01 14.92 -9.67
CA ILE A 166 -15.21 14.10 -9.89
C ILE A 166 -16.07 13.97 -8.62
N VAL A 167 -15.47 13.65 -7.47
CA VAL A 167 -16.20 13.31 -6.23
C VAL A 167 -17.09 14.45 -5.73
N PRO A 168 -16.71 15.74 -5.80
CA PRO A 168 -17.59 16.84 -5.39
C PRO A 168 -18.86 16.97 -6.24
N LYS A 169 -18.86 16.48 -7.48
CA LYS A 169 -20.01 16.53 -8.40
C LYS A 169 -21.06 15.45 -8.12
N VAL A 170 -20.79 14.56 -7.18
CA VAL A 170 -21.63 13.41 -6.86
C VAL A 170 -22.30 13.64 -5.52
N ASN A 171 -23.63 13.56 -5.48
CA ASN A 171 -24.38 13.72 -4.23
C ASN A 171 -24.53 12.39 -3.47
N GLY A 172 -24.50 12.48 -2.13
CA GLY A 172 -24.64 11.32 -1.25
C GLY A 172 -23.33 10.61 -0.90
N PHE A 173 -23.28 10.01 0.30
CA PHE A 173 -22.10 9.33 0.81
C PHE A 173 -21.74 8.07 -0.01
N TRP A 174 -22.71 7.18 -0.22
CA TRP A 174 -22.49 5.91 -0.93
C TRP A 174 -22.11 6.09 -2.40
N PRO A 175 -22.78 6.96 -3.18
CA PRO A 175 -22.36 7.23 -4.55
C PRO A 175 -20.92 7.78 -4.65
N LYS A 176 -20.51 8.66 -3.73
CA LYS A 176 -19.11 9.14 -3.66
C LYS A 176 -18.13 7.98 -3.45
N ARG A 177 -18.41 7.08 -2.50
CA ARG A 177 -17.56 5.91 -2.25
C ARG A 177 -17.51 4.96 -3.45
N ALA A 178 -18.64 4.77 -4.13
CA ALA A 178 -18.71 3.96 -5.34
C ALA A 178 -17.84 4.55 -6.46
N VAL A 179 -17.90 5.86 -6.70
CA VAL A 179 -17.05 6.54 -7.70
C VAL A 179 -15.57 6.41 -7.37
N GLU A 180 -15.18 6.67 -6.12
CA GLU A 180 -13.78 6.44 -5.68
C GLU A 180 -13.36 4.97 -5.85
N GLY A 181 -14.28 4.04 -5.60
CA GLY A 181 -14.14 2.60 -5.81
C GLY A 181 -13.90 2.26 -7.27
N VAL A 182 -14.69 2.81 -8.19
CA VAL A 182 -14.55 2.61 -9.65
C VAL A 182 -13.19 3.12 -10.12
N VAL A 183 -12.82 4.35 -9.74
CA VAL A 183 -11.51 4.93 -10.10
C VAL A 183 -10.38 4.03 -9.61
N SER A 184 -10.45 3.57 -8.36
CA SER A 184 -9.43 2.67 -7.80
C SER A 184 -9.43 1.31 -8.48
N GLY A 185 -10.61 0.79 -8.87
CA GLY A 185 -10.78 -0.43 -9.66
C GLY A 185 -10.07 -0.33 -11.02
N ILE A 186 -10.32 0.75 -11.77
CA ILE A 186 -9.68 1.04 -13.06
C ILE A 186 -8.17 1.11 -12.89
N VAL A 187 -7.69 1.88 -11.90
CA VAL A 187 -6.24 2.01 -11.66
C VAL A 187 -5.60 0.68 -11.29
N GLY A 188 -6.13 0.00 -10.26
CA GLY A 188 -5.53 -1.24 -9.76
C GLY A 188 -5.60 -2.39 -10.76
N ALA A 189 -6.72 -2.55 -11.46
CA ALA A 189 -6.88 -3.58 -12.49
C ALA A 189 -6.11 -3.23 -13.77
N GLY A 190 -6.22 -1.99 -14.24
CA GLY A 190 -5.55 -1.52 -15.44
C GLY A 190 -4.03 -1.62 -15.36
N CYS A 191 -3.44 -1.53 -14.16
CA CYS A 191 -2.01 -1.75 -13.97
C CYS A 191 -1.52 -3.14 -14.37
N TYR A 192 -2.37 -4.19 -14.36
CA TYR A 192 -1.97 -5.50 -14.89
C TYR A 192 -1.67 -5.43 -16.39
N VAL A 193 -2.46 -4.64 -17.12
CA VAL A 193 -2.22 -4.35 -18.54
C VAL A 193 -1.04 -3.40 -18.66
N LEU A 194 -1.01 -2.25 -17.98
CA LEU A 194 0.10 -1.28 -18.16
C LEU A 194 1.49 -1.86 -17.87
N THR A 195 1.58 -2.85 -16.97
CA THR A 195 2.85 -3.51 -16.63
C THR A 195 3.06 -4.83 -17.37
N TRP A 196 2.19 -5.18 -18.31
CA TRP A 196 2.28 -6.40 -19.10
C TRP A 196 3.62 -6.54 -19.84
N PRO A 197 4.26 -5.50 -20.42
CA PRO A 197 5.52 -5.70 -21.15
C PRO A 197 6.65 -6.18 -20.23
N TYR A 198 6.69 -5.63 -19.02
CA TYR A 198 7.62 -6.06 -17.98
C TYR A 198 7.34 -7.50 -17.54
N LYS A 199 6.06 -7.84 -17.33
CA LYS A 199 5.63 -9.19 -16.95
C LYS A 199 5.87 -10.23 -18.06
N LEU A 200 5.73 -9.84 -19.33
CA LEU A 200 6.07 -10.69 -20.46
C LEU A 200 7.57 -11.01 -20.45
N TRP A 201 8.42 -10.02 -20.22
CA TRP A 201 9.87 -10.24 -20.20
C TRP A 201 10.28 -11.15 -19.04
N LEU A 202 9.81 -10.85 -17.82
CA LEU A 202 10.23 -11.51 -16.58
C LEU A 202 9.56 -12.87 -16.34
N SER A 203 8.23 -12.96 -16.46
CA SER A 203 7.45 -14.15 -16.09
C SER A 203 6.66 -14.75 -17.26
N LYS A 204 6.92 -14.29 -18.49
CA LYS A 204 6.27 -14.76 -19.74
C LYS A 204 4.75 -14.60 -19.73
N GLN A 205 4.21 -13.71 -18.88
CA GLN A 205 2.78 -13.42 -18.86
C GLN A 205 2.36 -12.78 -20.19
N THR A 206 1.40 -13.39 -20.88
CA THR A 206 0.90 -12.87 -22.16
C THR A 206 -0.11 -11.73 -21.94
N LEU A 207 -0.34 -10.93 -22.98
CA LEU A 207 -1.34 -9.86 -22.92
C LEU A 207 -2.77 -10.38 -22.60
N PRO A 208 -3.26 -11.50 -23.20
CA PRO A 208 -4.54 -12.07 -22.81
C PRO A 208 -4.62 -12.45 -21.33
N GLN A 209 -3.54 -12.98 -20.74
CA GLN A 209 -3.47 -13.28 -19.31
C GLN A 209 -3.52 -11.99 -18.47
N ALA A 210 -2.85 -10.93 -18.91
CA ALA A 210 -2.90 -9.62 -18.24
C ALA A 210 -4.32 -9.03 -18.25
N VAL A 211 -5.02 -9.11 -19.38
CA VAL A 211 -6.42 -8.66 -19.52
C VAL A 211 -7.36 -9.51 -18.64
N ALA A 212 -7.17 -10.83 -18.60
CA ALA A 212 -7.93 -11.70 -17.72
C ALA A 212 -7.71 -11.33 -16.23
N LEU A 213 -6.47 -11.02 -15.83
CA LEU A 213 -6.16 -10.54 -14.49
C LEU A 213 -6.78 -9.17 -14.19
N CYS A 214 -6.77 -8.25 -15.15
CA CYS A 214 -7.45 -6.96 -15.04
C CYS A 214 -8.93 -7.16 -14.73
N ASN A 215 -9.65 -7.92 -15.57
CA ASN A 215 -11.08 -8.17 -15.40
C ASN A 215 -11.39 -8.86 -14.07
N LYS A 216 -10.59 -9.86 -13.71
CA LYS A 216 -10.76 -10.59 -12.45
C LYS A 216 -10.55 -9.70 -11.22
N ASN A 217 -9.53 -8.84 -11.22
CA ASN A 217 -9.16 -8.06 -10.04
C ASN A 217 -9.91 -6.74 -9.90
N PHE A 218 -10.59 -6.25 -10.93
CA PHE A 218 -11.35 -4.99 -10.87
C PHE A 218 -12.27 -4.92 -9.65
N SER A 219 -13.17 -5.89 -9.53
CA SER A 219 -14.17 -5.90 -8.45
C SER A 219 -13.55 -6.09 -7.07
N LYS A 220 -12.45 -6.86 -6.99
CA LYS A 220 -11.67 -7.00 -5.76
C LYS A 220 -11.08 -5.65 -5.33
N VAL A 221 -10.48 -4.89 -6.25
CA VAL A 221 -9.89 -3.59 -5.93
C VAL A 221 -10.99 -2.57 -5.57
N PHE A 222 -12.11 -2.59 -6.29
CA PHE A 222 -13.28 -1.77 -5.99
C PHE A 222 -13.75 -1.98 -4.55
N ILE A 223 -14.05 -3.22 -4.15
CA ILE A 223 -14.60 -3.49 -2.81
C ILE A 223 -13.58 -3.18 -1.72
N LYS A 224 -12.29 -3.44 -1.98
CA LYS A 224 -11.20 -3.08 -1.06
C LYS A 224 -11.14 -1.57 -0.83
N LYS A 225 -11.31 -0.76 -1.88
CA LYS A 225 -11.32 0.70 -1.75
C LYS A 225 -12.51 1.17 -0.92
N VAL A 226 -13.71 0.73 -1.27
CA VAL A 226 -14.95 1.14 -0.57
C VAL A 226 -14.86 0.78 0.92
N SER A 227 -14.56 -0.48 1.23
CA SER A 227 -14.42 -0.94 2.62
C SER A 227 -13.36 -0.15 3.40
N TYR A 228 -12.18 0.09 2.82
CA TYR A 228 -11.14 0.89 3.47
C TYR A 228 -11.61 2.32 3.79
N THR A 229 -12.30 2.97 2.84
CA THR A 229 -12.81 4.35 3.02
C THR A 229 -13.92 4.45 4.06
N VAL A 230 -14.70 3.38 4.27
CA VAL A 230 -15.75 3.33 5.28
C VAL A 230 -15.18 3.01 6.67
N VAL A 231 -14.18 2.13 6.74
CA VAL A 231 -13.67 1.58 8.00
C VAL A 231 -12.62 2.47 8.66
N ARG A 232 -11.76 3.13 7.88
CA ARG A 232 -10.66 3.92 8.45
C ARG A 232 -11.13 5.09 9.33
N PRO A 233 -12.10 5.93 8.93
CA PRO A 233 -12.49 7.10 9.74
C PRO A 233 -12.99 6.75 11.15
N PRO A 234 -13.86 5.73 11.34
CA PRO A 234 -14.22 5.25 12.68
C PRO A 234 -13.02 4.80 13.52
N LEU A 235 -12.06 4.08 12.93
CA LEU A 235 -10.85 3.63 13.65
C LEU A 235 -9.97 4.80 14.09
N VAL A 236 -9.85 5.84 13.25
CA VAL A 236 -9.12 7.07 13.60
C VAL A 236 -9.83 7.79 14.74
N LYS A 237 -11.15 7.88 14.72
CA LYS A 237 -11.94 8.50 15.80
C LYS A 237 -11.83 7.74 17.12
N ALA A 238 -11.72 6.41 17.09
CA ALA A 238 -11.64 5.59 18.30
C ALA A 238 -10.25 5.64 18.97
N LEU A 239 -9.18 5.91 18.21
CA LEU A 239 -7.81 5.86 18.70
C LEU A 239 -7.20 7.24 18.97
N ASN A 240 -7.86 8.32 18.55
CA ASN A 240 -7.47 9.71 18.84
C ASN A 240 -8.31 10.29 19.96
#